data_AF-A0A377HZJ0-F1
#
_entry.id   AF-A0A377HZJ0-F1
#
_cell.length_a   1.000
_cell.length_b   1.000
_cell.length_c   1.000
_cell.angle_alpha   90.00
_cell.angle_beta   90.00
_cell.angle_gamma   90.00
#
_symmetry.space_group_name_H-M   'P 1'
#
loop_
_entity.id
_entity.type
_entity.pdbx_description
1 polymer ?
#
loop_
_entity_poly.entity_id
_entity_poly.type
_entity_poly.pdbx_seq_one_letter_code
_entity_poly.pdbx_strand_id
1 'polypeptide(L)'
;MTQNASFSFRLSENLKQEAFNVIENYGFTPSQVFNLFLTEIANTKTIPVNLSYLKPNAETLHAMQEAENGDVDIISEANSGANIMESLLKSVK
;
A
#
# COMPACT_ATOMS: atom_id res chain seq x y z
N MET A 1 5.07 24.51 -17.18
CA MET A 1 5.46 23.52 -18.21
C MET A 1 4.98 22.17 -17.75
N THR A 2 4.14 21.48 -18.50
CA THR A 2 3.66 20.14 -18.14
C THR A 2 4.72 19.13 -18.58
N GLN A 3 5.45 18.56 -17.61
CA GLN A 3 6.44 17.51 -17.87
C GLN A 3 5.71 16.20 -18.16
N ASN A 4 5.61 15.82 -19.43
CA ASN A 4 5.03 14.55 -19.83
C ASN A 4 6.06 13.44 -19.63
N ALA A 5 5.68 12.37 -18.94
CA ALA A 5 6.48 11.16 -18.77
C ALA A 5 5.84 9.99 -19.53
N SER A 6 6.66 9.11 -20.10
CA SER A 6 6.22 7.89 -20.77
C SER A 6 6.46 6.68 -19.87
N PHE A 7 5.52 5.74 -19.85
CA PHE A 7 5.59 4.50 -19.09
C PHE A 7 5.27 3.32 -20.01
N SER A 8 6.12 2.29 -19.96
CA SER A 8 5.94 1.04 -20.69
C SER A 8 6.18 -0.11 -19.72
N PHE A 9 5.31 -1.11 -19.76
CA PHE A 9 5.39 -2.30 -18.92
C PHE A 9 5.10 -3.55 -19.73
N ARG A 10 5.63 -4.69 -19.27
CA ARG A 10 5.36 -5.99 -19.88
C ARG A 10 4.11 -6.60 -19.28
N LEU A 11 3.32 -7.24 -20.12
CA LEU A 11 2.13 -8.00 -19.77
C LEU A 11 2.01 -9.22 -20.68
N SER A 12 1.30 -10.26 -20.22
CA SER A 12 0.99 -11.40 -21.09
C SER A 12 -0.04 -11.01 -22.15
N GLU A 13 0.01 -11.66 -23.32
CA GLU A 13 -0.88 -11.34 -24.43
C GLU A 13 -2.36 -11.60 -24.08
N ASN A 14 -2.64 -12.69 -23.36
CA ASN A 14 -4.00 -12.99 -22.90
C ASN A 14 -4.53 -11.93 -21.94
N LEU A 15 -3.73 -11.47 -20.97
CA LEU A 15 -4.13 -10.40 -20.05
C LEU A 15 -4.39 -9.09 -20.79
N LYS A 16 -3.57 -8.76 -21.78
CA LYS A 16 -3.75 -7.57 -22.61
C LYS A 16 -5.11 -7.60 -23.32
N GLN A 17 -5.42 -8.71 -23.99
CA GLN A 17 -6.66 -8.85 -24.76
C GLN A 17 -7.88 -8.75 -23.86
N GLU A 18 -7.91 -9.49 -22.75
CA GLU A 18 -9.06 -9.51 -21.84
C GLU A 18 -9.28 -8.14 -21.16
N ALA A 19 -8.21 -7.56 -20.59
CA ALA A 19 -8.34 -6.30 -19.86
C ALA A 19 -8.68 -5.14 -20.80
N PHE A 20 -8.07 -5.07 -21.99
CA PHE A 20 -8.28 -3.92 -22.89
C PHE A 20 -9.67 -3.97 -23.52
N ASN A 21 -10.18 -5.15 -23.86
CA ASN A 21 -11.56 -5.30 -24.32
C ASN A 21 -12.57 -4.79 -23.28
N VAL A 22 -12.36 -5.11 -22.00
CA VAL A 22 -13.23 -4.61 -20.92
C VAL A 22 -13.15 -3.08 -20.83
N ILE A 23 -11.95 -2.52 -20.81
CA ILE A 23 -11.72 -1.06 -20.75
C ILE A 23 -12.44 -0.35 -21.91
N GLU A 24 -12.30 -0.87 -23.13
CA GLU A 24 -12.92 -0.32 -24.33
C GLU A 24 -14.45 -0.44 -24.29
N ASN A 25 -15.00 -1.54 -23.75
CA ASN A 25 -16.44 -1.71 -23.55
C ASN A 25 -17.03 -0.67 -22.57
N TYR A 26 -16.23 -0.14 -21.64
CA TYR A 26 -16.61 0.98 -20.78
C TYR A 26 -16.44 2.36 -21.46
N GLY A 27 -15.98 2.41 -22.72
CA GLY A 27 -15.77 3.64 -23.47
C GLY A 27 -14.49 4.39 -23.11
N PHE A 28 -13.55 3.73 -22.43
CA PHE A 28 -12.25 4.30 -22.08
C PHE A 28 -11.14 3.73 -22.94
N THR A 29 -10.04 4.48 -23.04
CA THR A 29 -8.76 3.96 -23.53
C THR A 29 -7.93 3.42 -22.36
N PRO A 30 -7.06 2.43 -22.59
CA PRO A 30 -6.15 1.94 -21.55
C PRO A 30 -5.35 3.07 -20.88
N SER A 31 -4.84 4.03 -21.66
CA SER A 31 -4.10 5.19 -21.15
C SER A 31 -4.93 6.05 -20.17
N GLN A 32 -6.23 6.24 -20.43
CA GLN A 32 -7.11 6.96 -19.50
C GLN A 32 -7.26 6.20 -18.19
N VAL A 33 -7.52 4.88 -18.25
CA VAL A 33 -7.67 4.04 -17.05
C VAL A 33 -6.39 4.00 -16.22
N PHE A 34 -5.21 3.86 -16.85
CA PHE A 34 -3.94 3.88 -16.13
C PHE A 34 -3.66 5.25 -15.47
N ASN A 35 -3.98 6.36 -16.14
CA ASN A 35 -3.86 7.68 -15.54
C ASN A 35 -4.79 7.86 -14.34
N LEU A 36 -6.04 7.38 -14.44
CA LEU A 36 -7.00 7.40 -13.32
C LEU A 36 -6.48 6.54 -12.16
N PHE A 37 -5.99 5.34 -12.44
CA PHE A 37 -5.42 4.42 -11.45
C PHE A 37 -4.23 5.04 -10.70
N LEU A 38 -3.27 5.63 -11.43
CA LEU A 38 -2.11 6.30 -10.84
C LEU A 38 -2.50 7.56 -10.07
N THR A 39 -3.50 8.30 -10.56
CA THR A 39 -4.05 9.48 -9.88
C THR A 39 -4.69 9.10 -8.55
N GLU A 40 -5.47 8.02 -8.52
CA GLU A 40 -6.07 7.50 -7.30
C GLU A 40 -4.98 7.13 -6.28
N ILE A 41 -3.95 6.37 -6.69
CA ILE A 41 -2.81 6.05 -5.82
C ILE A 41 -2.13 7.31 -5.27
N ALA A 42 -1.92 8.31 -6.13
CA ALA A 42 -1.28 9.55 -5.73
C ALA A 42 -2.13 10.34 -4.71
N ASN A 43 -3.46 10.27 -4.81
CA ASN A 43 -4.40 10.97 -3.94
C ASN A 43 -4.61 10.24 -2.61
N THR A 44 -4.85 8.93 -2.64
CA THR A 44 -5.20 8.13 -1.46
C THR A 44 -3.99 7.59 -0.71
N LYS A 45 -2.82 7.55 -1.36
CA LYS A 45 -1.61 6.87 -0.89
C LYS A 45 -1.81 5.37 -0.65
N THR A 46 -2.81 4.78 -1.30
CA THR A 46 -3.12 3.34 -1.24
C THR A 46 -3.29 2.77 -2.63
N ILE A 47 -3.11 1.44 -2.77
CA ILE A 47 -3.36 0.75 -4.04
C ILE A 47 -4.86 0.41 -4.11
N PRO A 48 -5.63 0.92 -5.10
CA PRO A 48 -7.09 0.78 -5.15
C PRO A 48 -7.52 -0.57 -5.76
N VAL A 49 -6.97 -1.66 -5.22
CA VAL A 49 -7.35 -3.03 -5.58
C VAL A 49 -7.54 -3.85 -4.31
N ASN A 50 -8.31 -4.93 -4.39
CA ASN A 50 -8.44 -5.85 -3.27
C ASN A 50 -7.13 -6.63 -3.10
N LEU A 51 -6.45 -6.44 -1.96
CA LEU A 51 -5.22 -7.14 -1.58
C LEU A 51 -5.42 -8.09 -0.40
N SER A 52 -6.66 -8.51 -0.11
CA SER A 52 -6.99 -9.36 1.05
C SER A 52 -6.33 -10.75 1.02
N TYR A 53 -5.80 -11.17 -0.14
CA TYR A 53 -5.04 -12.40 -0.28
C TYR A 53 -3.56 -12.27 0.12
N LEU A 54 -3.04 -11.04 0.29
CA LEU A 54 -1.70 -10.83 0.79
C LEU A 54 -1.67 -11.20 2.27
N LYS A 55 -0.94 -12.26 2.59
CA LYS A 55 -0.59 -12.55 3.98
C LYS A 55 0.59 -11.65 4.38
N PRO A 56 0.62 -11.14 5.62
CA PRO A 56 1.81 -10.47 6.14
C PRO A 56 3.03 -11.37 5.99
N ASN A 57 4.21 -10.76 5.81
CA ASN A 57 5.45 -11.53 5.75
C ASN A 57 5.71 -12.22 7.10
N ALA A 58 6.66 -13.17 7.12
CA ALA A 58 6.94 -13.96 8.32
C ALA A 58 7.29 -13.09 9.55
N GLU A 59 8.05 -12.01 9.34
CA GLU A 59 8.42 -11.05 10.40
C GLU A 59 7.19 -10.34 10.98
N THR A 60 6.29 -9.84 10.13
CA THR A 60 5.06 -9.18 10.57
C THR A 60 4.14 -10.16 11.30
N LEU A 61 4.04 -11.41 10.80
CA LEU A 61 3.26 -12.45 11.48
C LEU A 61 3.82 -12.75 12.87
N HIS A 62 5.14 -12.84 13.02
CA HIS A 62 5.79 -13.06 14.30
C HIS A 62 5.52 -11.92 15.28
N ALA A 63 5.69 -10.67 14.83
CA ALA A 63 5.41 -9.49 15.66
C ALA A 63 3.94 -9.43 16.11
N MET A 64 3.00 -9.84 15.25
CA MET A 64 1.59 -9.94 15.63
C MET A 64 1.36 -11.04 16.69
N GLN A 65 2.03 -12.18 16.58
CA GLN A 65 1.95 -13.26 17.56
C GLN A 65 2.56 -12.88 18.91
N GLU A 66 3.70 -12.19 18.92
CA GLU A 66 4.32 -11.64 20.13
C GLU A 66 3.33 -10.69 20.85
N ALA A 67 2.68 -9.79 20.10
CA ALA A 67 1.66 -8.90 20.62
C ALA A 67 0.44 -9.64 21.20
N GLU A 68 -0.08 -10.65 20.51
CA GLU A 68 -1.21 -11.46 20.99
C GLU A 68 -0.86 -12.27 22.24
N ASN A 69 0.39 -12.73 22.36
CA ASN A 69 0.90 -13.47 23.51
C ASN A 69 1.26 -12.56 24.70
N GLY A 70 1.18 -11.24 24.54
CA GLY A 70 1.58 -10.26 25.55
C GLY A 70 3.09 -10.10 25.70
N ASP A 71 3.87 -10.61 24.75
CA ASP A 71 5.33 -10.44 24.68
C ASP A 71 5.67 -9.12 23.98
N VAL A 72 5.15 -8.03 24.54
CA VAL A 72 5.33 -6.67 24.04
C VAL A 72 5.64 -5.72 25.18
N ASP A 73 6.56 -4.80 24.92
CA ASP A 73 6.86 -3.72 25.85
C ASP A 73 5.72 -2.70 25.86
N ILE A 74 5.02 -2.60 26.99
CA ILE A 74 3.97 -1.61 27.19
C ILE A 74 4.61 -0.30 27.63
N ILE A 75 4.54 0.72 26.79
CA ILE A 75 4.99 2.07 27.11
C ILE A 75 3.78 2.89 27.59
N SER A 76 3.71 3.19 28.90
CA SER A 76 2.55 3.82 29.55
C SER A 76 2.49 5.35 29.48
N GLU A 77 3.30 6.02 28.65
CA GLU A 77 3.45 7.49 28.65
C GLU A 77 2.43 8.26 27.78
N ALA A 78 1.21 7.72 27.62
CA ALA A 78 0.14 8.41 26.87
C ALA A 78 -0.60 9.48 27.69
N ASN A 79 -0.28 9.67 28.98
CA ASN A 79 -0.87 10.74 29.79
C ASN A 79 0.19 11.78 30.19
N SER A 80 0.04 12.96 29.59
CA SER A 80 0.73 14.23 29.88
C SER A 80 2.07 14.46 29.18
N GLY A 81 2.00 14.98 27.94
CA GLY A 81 3.01 15.87 27.36
C GLY A 81 4.37 15.27 26.97
N ALA A 82 4.60 13.98 27.22
CA ALA A 82 5.82 13.30 26.81
C ALA A 82 5.81 13.00 25.30
N ASN A 83 6.94 13.24 24.64
CA ASN A 83 7.12 12.90 23.23
C ASN A 83 7.30 11.38 23.11
N ILE A 84 6.32 10.70 22.53
CA ILE A 84 6.32 9.24 22.29
C ILE A 84 7.65 8.75 21.69
N MET A 85 8.31 9.58 20.87
CA MET A 85 9.59 9.25 20.27
C MET A 85 10.74 9.12 21.29
N GLU A 86 10.74 9.90 22.36
CA GLU A 86 11.78 9.83 23.38
C GLU A 86 11.66 8.54 24.21
N SER A 87 10.44 8.12 24.52
CA SER A 87 10.16 6.89 25.26
C SER A 87 10.55 5.65 24.45
N LEU A 88 10.28 5.66 23.15
CA LEU A 88 10.70 4.61 22.21
C LEU A 88 12.23 4.50 22.09
N LEU A 89 12.95 5.63 22.10
CA LEU A 89 14.42 5.61 22.04
C LEU A 89 15.05 5.08 23.34
N LYS A 90 14.38 5.26 24.49
CA LYS A 90 14.86 4.78 25.79
C LYS A 90 14.64 3.29 26.00
N SER A 91 13.60 2.69 25.43
CA SER A 91 13.32 1.25 25.56
C SER A 91 14.27 0.36 24.74
N VAL A 92 15.02 0.94 23.79
CA VAL A 92 15.99 0.22 22.93
C VAL A 92 17.38 0.08 23.58
N LYS A 93 17.55 0.42 24.85
CA LYS A 93 18.84 0.36 25.57
C LYS A 93 18.79 -0.58 26.76
#